data_AF-A0A8C9RCN1-F1
#
_entry.id   AF-A0A8C9RCN1-F1
#
_cell.length_a   1.000
_cell.length_b   1.000
_cell.length_c   1.000
_cell.angle_alpha   90.00
_cell.angle_beta   90.00
_cell.angle_gamma   90.00
#
_symmetry.space_group_name_H-M   'P 1'
#
loop_
_entity.id
_entity.type
_entity.pdbx_description
1 polymer ?
#
loop_
_entity_poly.entity_id
_entity_poly.type
_entity_poly.pdbx_seq_one_letter_code
_entity_poly.pdbx_strand_id
1 'polypeptide(L)'
;MVIYRQQHVELLICSTDGHGAESEERLMNWLLHKERYNKLIRPAINRTERVTIRLQVSLAQLISVVSESNWIDYRLSWDPSEYDGIDKIRIPSRHIWLPDIVLYNNADGTYEVTVFTNVIVQFNGSIFWLPPAIYKSACKIEVKHFPFDQQNCTLKFRSWTYDYTEIDLVLKSDVASMDDFTPSGEWDILALPGRRTVNPADPTYVDVTYDFIIKRKPLFYTINLIIPCVLITSLAILVFYLPSDCGEKMTLCISVLLALTVFLLLISKIVPPTSLDVPLIGKYLMFTMVLVTFSIITSVCVLNVHHRSPSTHTMPTWVKLLFLVKLPGLLFMRRPQNNSARRCLREQRRLREQRDALGMACSTPPPKTISSSSVRSTLGRSGGKSTAPFALNSSLRKGEPRPTDPHTDGLSSLYNLHQRALSDWGADVQEAVDGVRFVADHMMGDDDDQSVIEDWKYVAMVVDRMFLWIFVIVCVVGTLGLFLQPLFQQQPMPMQQHSRETPRRDGHRR
;
A
#
# COMPACT_ATOMS: atom_id res chain seq x y z
N MET A 1 -31.62 47.42 17.82
CA MET A 1 -32.17 48.71 18.26
C MET A 1 -31.75 48.93 19.70
N VAL A 2 -30.57 49.53 19.91
CA VAL A 2 -30.07 50.01 21.21
C VAL A 2 -29.26 51.27 20.91
N ILE A 3 -29.52 52.28 21.72
CA ILE A 3 -29.33 53.71 21.51
C ILE A 3 -27.90 54.13 21.88
N TYR A 4 -27.23 54.91 21.04
CA TYR A 4 -25.99 55.61 21.40
C TYR A 4 -26.31 56.73 22.39
N ARG A 5 -25.78 56.63 23.62
CA ARG A 5 -25.81 57.70 24.61
C ARG A 5 -24.44 58.39 24.60
N GLN A 6 -24.41 59.60 24.09
CA GLN A 6 -23.23 60.46 24.02
C GLN A 6 -23.03 61.10 25.39
N GLN A 7 -22.08 60.59 26.18
CA GLN A 7 -21.62 61.22 27.41
C GLN A 7 -20.36 62.02 27.10
N HIS A 8 -20.48 63.35 27.22
CA HIS A 8 -19.34 64.26 27.30
C HIS A 8 -18.51 63.91 28.54
N VAL A 9 -17.29 63.43 28.34
CA VAL A 9 -16.26 63.35 29.37
C VAL A 9 -15.38 64.58 29.19
N GLU A 10 -15.42 65.48 30.17
CA GLU A 10 -14.46 66.57 30.28
C GLU A 10 -13.05 65.99 30.43
N LEU A 11 -12.19 66.34 29.47
CA LEU A 11 -10.76 66.03 29.52
C LEU A 11 -10.13 66.89 30.62
N LEU A 12 -9.96 66.34 31.82
CA LEU A 12 -8.98 66.86 32.75
C LEU A 12 -7.60 66.56 32.14
N ILE A 13 -6.99 67.58 31.53
CA ILE A 13 -5.57 67.55 31.17
C ILE A 13 -4.79 67.57 32.49
N CYS A 14 -4.52 66.39 33.02
CA CYS A 14 -3.46 66.23 33.99
C CYS A 14 -2.16 66.28 33.18
N SER A 15 -1.51 67.44 33.16
CA SER A 15 -0.13 67.58 32.68
C SER A 15 0.78 66.89 33.70
N THR A 16 0.80 65.56 33.68
CA THR A 16 1.93 64.82 34.24
C THR A 16 3.07 65.01 33.26
N ASP A 17 3.93 65.96 33.60
CA ASP A 17 5.28 66.15 33.10
C ASP A 17 5.87 64.87 32.48
N GLY A 18 5.97 64.85 31.16
CA GLY A 18 6.48 63.73 30.36
C GLY A 18 8.01 63.61 30.39
N HIS A 19 8.63 63.77 31.56
CA HIS A 19 10.10 63.79 31.71
C HIS A 19 10.77 62.51 31.17
N GLY A 20 10.12 61.35 31.32
CA GLY A 20 10.67 60.08 30.83
C GLY A 20 10.82 60.01 29.29
N ALA A 21 9.89 60.59 28.54
CA ALA A 21 9.95 60.58 27.07
C ALA A 21 11.02 61.55 26.54
N GLU A 22 11.18 62.71 27.18
CA GLU A 22 12.20 63.70 26.84
C GLU A 22 13.62 63.17 27.12
N SER A 23 13.82 62.48 28.24
CA SER A 23 15.10 61.88 28.60
C SER A 23 15.51 60.70 27.69
N GLU A 24 14.56 59.85 27.28
CA GLU A 24 14.82 58.79 26.28
C GLU A 24 15.17 59.38 24.91
N GLU A 25 14.48 60.43 24.47
CA GLU A 25 14.78 61.12 23.21
C GLU A 25 16.16 61.78 23.24
N ARG A 26 16.49 62.47 24.35
CA ARG A 26 17.81 63.07 24.58
C ARG A 26 18.92 62.02 24.52
N LEU A 27 18.72 60.87 25.18
CA LEU A 27 19.66 59.75 25.16
C LEU A 27 19.82 59.18 23.75
N MET A 28 18.72 58.93 23.04
CA MET A 28 18.74 58.40 21.67
C MET A 28 19.53 59.31 20.72
N ASN A 29 19.27 60.62 20.78
CA ASN A 29 19.94 61.62 19.96
C ASN A 29 21.45 61.72 20.26
N TRP A 30 21.85 61.52 21.51
CA TRP A 30 23.24 61.51 21.94
C TRP A 30 23.98 60.22 21.53
N LEU A 31 23.33 59.06 21.66
CA LEU A 31 23.90 57.76 21.29
C LEU A 31 24.09 57.62 19.78
N LEU A 32 23.09 58.02 18.98
CA LEU A 32 23.09 57.85 17.53
C LEU A 32 23.56 59.10 16.77
N HIS A 33 24.21 60.04 17.46
CA HIS A 33 24.72 61.25 16.83
C HIS A 33 25.71 60.91 15.71
N LYS A 34 25.59 61.57 14.55
CA LYS A 34 26.35 61.22 13.33
C LYS A 34 27.86 61.29 13.50
N GLU A 35 28.36 62.16 14.37
CA GLU A 35 29.79 62.31 14.64
C GLU A 35 30.35 61.20 15.55
N ARG A 36 29.48 60.53 16.32
CA ARG A 36 29.89 59.53 17.31
C ARG A 36 29.66 58.10 16.84
N TYR A 37 28.54 57.84 16.18
CA TYR A 37 28.15 56.47 15.81
C TYR A 37 28.18 56.24 14.31
N ASN A 38 29.04 55.30 13.89
CA ASN A 38 29.09 54.80 12.53
C ASN A 38 28.73 53.31 12.50
N LYS A 39 27.55 53.00 11.94
CA LYS A 39 27.01 51.64 11.84
C LYS A 39 27.79 50.70 10.91
N LEU A 40 28.65 51.23 10.03
CA LEU A 40 29.43 50.40 9.11
C LEU A 40 30.69 49.81 9.76
N ILE A 41 31.06 50.31 10.94
CA ILE A 41 32.27 49.91 11.65
C ILE A 41 31.90 48.97 12.79
N ARG A 42 32.53 47.79 12.83
CA ARG A 42 32.34 46.81 13.90
C ARG A 42 32.76 47.35 15.27
N PRO A 43 32.08 46.97 16.36
CA PRO A 43 32.35 47.48 17.70
C PRO A 43 33.54 46.76 18.35
N ALA A 44 34.76 47.06 17.88
CA ALA A 44 36.00 46.58 18.46
C ALA A 44 36.85 47.76 18.93
N ILE A 45 37.41 47.70 20.14
CA ILE A 45 38.27 48.77 20.67
C ILE A 45 39.60 48.75 19.92
N ASN A 46 40.14 47.54 19.71
CA ASN A 46 41.36 47.30 18.95
C ASN A 46 41.05 46.58 17.62
N ARG A 47 41.90 46.80 16.60
CA ARG A 47 41.75 46.09 15.30
C ARG A 47 41.87 44.57 15.41
N THR A 48 42.69 44.08 16.34
CA THR A 48 42.91 42.64 16.55
C THR A 48 41.88 42.00 17.47
N GLU A 49 41.04 42.79 18.12
CA GLU A 49 40.00 42.30 19.00
C GLU A 49 38.85 41.70 18.20
N ARG A 50 38.31 40.59 18.68
CA ARG A 50 37.21 39.86 18.04
C ARG A 50 35.91 40.20 18.74
N VAL A 51 34.89 40.52 17.96
CA VAL A 51 33.54 40.71 18.51
C VAL A 51 32.94 39.33 18.76
N THR A 52 32.68 39.00 20.02
CA THR A 52 32.05 37.73 20.38
C THR A 52 30.53 37.87 20.30
N ILE A 53 29.90 37.05 19.47
CA ILE A 53 28.44 37.02 19.33
C ILE A 53 27.94 35.69 19.87
N ARG A 54 27.04 35.78 20.85
CA ARG A 54 26.35 34.63 21.41
C ARG A 54 25.07 34.39 20.62
N LEU A 55 25.01 33.28 19.92
CA LEU A 55 23.87 32.85 19.12
C LEU A 55 23.11 31.74 19.85
N GLN A 56 21.79 31.90 19.94
CA GLN A 56 20.87 30.86 20.37
C GLN A 56 19.74 30.75 19.35
N VAL A 57 19.32 29.53 19.08
CA VAL A 57 18.14 29.28 18.25
C VAL A 57 17.03 28.75 19.13
N SER A 58 15.83 29.31 18.97
CA SER A 58 14.60 28.85 19.60
C SER A 58 13.60 28.43 18.53
N LEU A 59 13.01 27.26 18.69
CA LEU A 59 12.06 26.70 17.74
C LEU A 59 10.62 27.00 18.17
N ALA A 60 9.89 27.77 17.37
CA ALA A 60 8.46 28.02 17.60
C ALA A 60 7.59 26.98 16.87
N GLN A 61 7.90 26.72 15.60
CA GLN A 61 7.30 25.68 14.77
C GLN A 61 8.40 25.04 13.92
N LEU A 62 8.19 23.83 13.39
CA LEU A 62 9.19 23.19 12.52
C LEU A 62 9.58 24.06 11.30
N ILE A 63 8.67 24.93 10.85
CA ILE A 63 8.89 25.89 9.75
C ILE A 63 9.35 27.29 10.20
N SER A 64 9.31 27.59 11.50
CA SER A 64 9.52 28.94 12.04
C SER A 64 10.50 28.91 13.20
N VAL A 65 11.61 29.64 13.02
CA VAL A 65 12.76 29.60 13.91
C VAL A 65 13.08 31.03 14.34
N VAL A 66 13.20 31.23 15.65
CA VAL A 66 13.62 32.50 16.22
C VAL A 66 15.11 32.43 16.50
N SER A 67 15.87 33.36 15.95
CA SER A 67 17.30 33.51 16.22
C SER A 67 17.49 34.58 17.29
N GLU A 68 18.12 34.25 18.40
CA GLU A 68 18.53 35.21 19.43
C GLU A 68 20.04 35.45 19.31
N SER A 69 20.41 36.70 19.06
CA SER A 69 21.80 37.14 19.00
C SER A 69 22.10 38.15 20.10
N ASN A 70 23.22 37.96 20.80
CA ASN A 70 23.71 38.86 21.83
C ASN A 70 25.18 39.23 21.57
N TRP A 71 25.47 40.52 21.59
CA TRP A 71 26.82 41.07 21.52
C TRP A 71 26.93 42.35 22.36
N ILE A 72 28.15 42.87 22.52
CA ILE A 72 28.41 44.09 23.28
C ILE A 72 28.95 45.16 22.32
N ASP A 73 28.39 46.38 22.37
CA ASP A 73 28.93 47.56 21.69
C ASP A 73 29.27 48.63 22.73
N TYR A 74 30.57 48.87 22.94
CA TYR A 74 31.07 49.84 23.91
C TYR A 74 30.67 51.29 23.58
N ARG A 75 30.26 51.58 22.33
CA ARG A 75 29.85 52.93 21.92
C ARG A 75 28.42 53.26 22.35
N LEU A 76 27.63 52.22 22.61
CA LEU A 76 26.22 52.31 23.00
C LEU A 76 26.01 52.14 24.51
N SER A 77 27.02 52.43 25.33
CA SER A 77 26.92 52.49 26.79
C SER A 77 26.67 53.92 27.29
N TRP A 78 25.91 54.05 28.37
CA TRP A 78 25.63 55.31 29.07
C TRP A 78 25.54 55.10 30.58
N ASP A 79 25.60 56.19 31.35
CA ASP A 79 25.32 56.17 32.79
C ASP A 79 23.82 56.38 33.03
N PRO A 80 23.09 55.42 33.62
CA PRO A 80 21.67 55.59 33.95
C PRO A 80 21.41 56.82 34.82
N SER A 81 22.37 57.22 35.66
CA SER A 81 22.23 58.33 36.60
C SER A 81 22.05 59.69 35.90
N GLU A 82 22.56 59.84 34.68
CA GLU A 82 22.46 61.08 33.88
C GLU A 82 21.15 61.19 33.08
N TYR A 83 20.42 60.08 32.95
CA TYR A 83 19.23 59.94 32.11
C TYR A 83 18.09 59.28 32.89
N ASP A 84 17.74 59.83 34.04
CA ASP A 84 16.57 59.44 34.85
C ASP A 84 16.47 57.94 35.18
N GLY A 85 17.60 57.23 35.30
CA GLY A 85 17.64 55.81 35.63
C GLY A 85 17.22 54.88 34.48
N ILE A 86 17.38 55.30 33.22
CA ILE A 86 17.05 54.45 32.06
C ILE A 86 18.08 53.30 31.94
N ASP A 87 17.63 52.07 32.22
CA ASP A 87 18.48 50.87 32.14
C ASP A 87 18.54 50.23 30.75
N LYS A 88 17.50 50.43 29.93
CA LYS A 88 17.37 49.82 28.60
C LYS A 88 16.60 50.70 27.64
N ILE A 89 16.99 50.68 26.37
CA ILE A 89 16.30 51.39 25.29
C ILE A 89 16.06 50.46 24.10
N ARG A 90 15.08 50.82 23.26
CA ARG A 90 14.78 50.08 22.02
C ARG A 90 15.16 50.92 20.82
N ILE A 91 16.09 50.42 20.02
CA ILE A 91 16.58 51.11 18.81
C ILE A 91 16.20 50.27 17.59
N PRO A 92 15.69 50.86 16.48
CA PRO A 92 15.51 50.12 15.26
C PRO A 92 16.85 49.56 14.74
N SER A 93 16.88 48.26 14.42
CA SER A 93 18.09 47.53 14.03
C SER A 93 18.87 48.17 12.88
N ARG A 94 18.19 48.86 11.95
CA ARG A 94 18.82 49.52 10.78
C ARG A 94 19.74 50.72 11.09
N HIS A 95 19.66 51.27 12.30
CA HIS A 95 20.48 52.42 12.72
C HIS A 95 21.76 52.03 13.46
N ILE A 96 21.88 50.78 13.90
CA ILE A 96 23.05 50.27 14.59
C ILE A 96 23.84 49.29 13.72
N TRP A 97 25.08 49.00 14.11
CA TRP A 97 25.84 47.89 13.55
C TRP A 97 25.16 46.56 13.93
N LEU A 98 24.99 45.68 12.97
CA LEU A 98 24.45 44.34 13.15
C LEU A 98 25.42 43.34 12.54
N PRO A 99 25.61 42.17 13.16
CA PRO A 99 26.30 41.08 12.52
C PRO A 99 25.42 40.43 11.44
N ASP A 100 26.02 40.09 10.30
CA ASP A 100 25.37 39.51 9.14
C ASP A 100 25.32 37.97 9.22
N ILE A 101 24.68 37.46 10.27
CA ILE A 101 24.51 36.02 10.48
C ILE A 101 23.45 35.50 9.52
N VAL A 102 23.86 34.67 8.58
CA VAL A 102 23.00 34.08 7.54
C VAL A 102 23.02 32.57 7.59
N LEU A 103 21.98 31.96 7.03
CA LEU A 103 21.92 30.52 6.80
C LEU A 103 22.67 30.20 5.49
N TYR A 104 23.83 29.55 5.58
CA TYR A 104 24.64 29.24 4.40
C TYR A 104 24.03 28.16 3.51
N ASN A 105 23.42 27.13 4.10
CA ASN A 105 22.76 26.06 3.35
C ASN A 105 21.29 26.40 3.07
N ASN A 106 21.02 27.63 2.62
CA ASN A 106 19.69 28.10 2.25
C ASN A 106 19.22 27.50 0.92
N ALA A 107 17.93 27.19 0.81
CA ALA A 107 17.29 26.70 -0.41
C ALA A 107 16.52 27.78 -1.20
N ASP A 108 16.18 28.92 -0.59
CA ASP A 108 15.31 29.96 -1.19
C ASP A 108 16.08 31.06 -1.94
N GLY A 109 17.40 31.14 -1.76
CA GLY A 109 18.25 32.19 -2.34
C GLY A 109 18.17 33.57 -1.64
N THR A 110 17.27 33.73 -0.66
CA THR A 110 17.14 34.94 0.18
C THR A 110 17.86 34.75 1.52
N TYR A 111 19.05 35.33 1.66
CA TYR A 111 19.89 35.15 2.85
C TYR A 111 19.60 36.13 3.98
N GLU A 112 18.90 37.24 3.69
CA GLU A 112 18.55 38.25 4.66
C GLU A 112 17.33 37.85 5.50
N VAL A 113 17.31 38.32 6.75
CA VAL A 113 16.16 38.14 7.64
C VAL A 113 14.99 39.00 7.14
N THR A 114 13.81 38.40 6.99
CA THR A 114 12.64 39.05 6.39
C THR A 114 12.09 40.20 7.22
N VAL A 115 12.22 40.14 8.55
CA VAL A 115 11.68 41.13 9.48
C VAL A 115 12.77 41.69 10.38
N PHE A 116 13.15 42.94 10.13
CA PHE A 116 14.05 43.70 10.98
C PHE A 116 13.29 44.26 12.18
N THR A 117 13.39 43.60 13.33
CA THR A 117 12.80 44.05 14.60
C THR A 117 13.67 45.12 15.27
N ASN A 118 13.08 45.80 16.26
CA ASN A 118 13.83 46.67 17.17
C ASN A 118 14.76 45.84 18.05
N VAL A 119 15.90 46.41 18.38
CA VAL A 119 16.94 45.82 19.21
C VAL A 119 16.84 46.40 20.61
N ILE A 120 17.07 45.59 21.63
CA ILE A 120 17.11 46.02 23.02
C ILE A 120 18.57 46.26 23.40
N VAL A 121 18.89 47.49 23.77
CA VAL A 121 20.23 47.88 24.24
C VAL A 121 20.14 48.15 25.73
N GLN A 122 21.07 47.59 26.51
CA GLN A 122 21.23 47.84 27.94
C GLN A 122 22.29 48.91 28.21
N PHE A 123 22.23 49.58 29.36
CA PHE A 123 23.15 50.67 29.74
C PHE A 123 24.64 50.29 29.68
N ASN A 124 24.96 49.01 29.89
CA ASN A 124 26.32 48.47 29.82
C ASN A 124 26.83 48.24 28.38
N GLY A 125 26.03 48.58 27.36
CA GLY A 125 26.34 48.33 25.95
C GLY A 125 26.01 46.92 25.46
N SER A 126 25.35 46.07 26.27
CA SER A 126 24.88 44.75 25.83
C SER A 126 23.66 44.89 24.95
N ILE A 127 23.68 44.20 23.81
CA ILE A 127 22.69 44.31 22.75
C ILE A 127 22.02 42.95 22.55
N PHE A 128 20.69 42.93 22.55
CA PHE A 128 19.87 41.74 22.36
C PHE A 128 18.98 41.94 21.14
N TRP A 129 19.15 41.08 20.14
CA TRP A 129 18.38 41.10 18.91
C TRP A 129 17.70 39.74 18.67
N LEU A 130 16.38 39.77 18.53
CA LEU A 130 15.54 38.58 18.30
C LEU A 130 14.64 38.81 17.09
N PRO A 131 15.14 38.65 15.86
CA PRO A 131 14.30 38.72 14.68
C PRO A 131 13.58 37.38 14.43
N PRO A 132 12.26 37.38 14.15
CA PRO A 132 11.56 36.19 13.69
C PRO A 132 11.95 35.91 12.24
N ALA A 133 12.31 34.66 11.94
CA ALA A 133 12.71 34.25 10.60
C ALA A 133 12.10 32.90 10.20
N ILE A 134 11.78 32.78 8.91
CA ILE A 134 11.42 31.51 8.29
C ILE A 134 12.63 31.08 7.48
N TYR A 135 13.38 30.12 8.01
CA TYR A 135 14.57 29.57 7.36
C TYR A 135 14.20 28.36 6.51
N LYS A 136 14.50 28.41 5.22
CA LYS A 136 14.39 27.26 4.32
C LYS A 136 15.78 26.70 4.07
N SER A 137 16.12 25.57 4.69
CA SER A 137 17.41 24.92 4.48
C SER A 137 17.35 23.84 3.40
N ALA A 138 18.46 23.65 2.72
CA ALA A 138 18.72 22.47 1.92
C ALA A 138 19.30 21.38 2.82
N CYS A 139 18.56 20.29 3.00
CA CYS A 139 19.06 19.05 3.60
C CYS A 139 18.82 17.85 2.70
N LYS A 140 19.73 16.87 2.77
CA LYS A 140 19.59 15.59 2.06
C LYS A 140 18.62 14.71 2.83
N ILE A 141 17.59 14.22 2.15
CA ILE A 141 16.57 13.33 2.73
C ILE A 141 16.95 11.87 2.47
N GLU A 142 16.95 11.04 3.51
CA GLU A 142 17.20 9.61 3.42
C GLU A 142 15.86 8.84 3.34
N VAL A 143 15.54 8.31 2.16
CA VAL A 143 14.21 7.70 1.89
C VAL A 143 14.18 6.17 2.09
N LYS A 144 15.28 5.56 2.52
CA LYS A 144 15.45 4.09 2.59
C LYS A 144 14.36 3.41 3.42
N HIS A 145 14.03 3.95 4.59
CA HIS A 145 13.08 3.37 5.54
C HIS A 145 11.73 4.09 5.58
N PHE A 146 11.40 4.88 4.57
CA PHE A 146 10.12 5.56 4.49
C PHE A 146 8.93 4.56 4.59
N PRO A 147 7.88 4.85 5.39
CA PRO A 147 7.59 6.07 6.16
C PRO A 147 8.04 6.02 7.64
N PHE A 148 8.88 5.04 8.01
CA PHE A 148 9.45 4.89 9.36
C PHE A 148 10.84 5.55 9.48
N ASP A 149 11.08 6.54 8.64
CA ASP A 149 12.35 7.22 8.48
C ASP A 149 12.65 8.19 9.62
N GLN A 150 13.95 8.33 9.90
CA GLN A 150 14.52 9.43 10.68
C GLN A 150 15.31 10.30 9.73
N GLN A 151 15.20 11.61 9.89
CA GLN A 151 15.91 12.60 9.09
C GLN A 151 16.84 13.41 10.00
N ASN A 152 18.01 13.72 9.48
CA ASN A 152 18.98 14.60 10.11
C ASN A 152 19.25 15.80 9.19
N CYS A 153 18.53 16.89 9.43
CA CYS A 153 18.69 18.12 8.67
C CYS A 153 19.51 19.14 9.46
N THR A 154 20.45 19.82 8.82
CA THR A 154 21.33 20.77 9.51
C THR A 154 20.98 22.20 9.14
N LEU A 155 21.00 23.13 10.11
CA LEU A 155 20.99 24.58 9.85
C LEU A 155 22.37 25.14 10.15
N LYS A 156 23.06 25.67 9.12
CA LYS A 156 24.41 26.22 9.26
C LYS A 156 24.40 27.74 9.28
N PHE A 157 24.62 28.32 10.45
CA PHE A 157 24.72 29.77 10.65
C PHE A 157 26.18 30.23 10.64
N ARG A 158 26.46 31.26 9.84
CA ARG A 158 27.77 31.90 9.76
C ARG A 158 27.61 33.34 9.27
N SER A 159 28.59 34.20 9.57
CA SER A 159 28.70 35.55 8.99
C SER A 159 28.99 35.50 7.48
N TRP A 160 28.37 36.38 6.71
CA TRP A 160 28.64 36.46 5.27
C TRP A 160 29.93 37.23 4.96
N THR A 161 30.16 38.33 5.67
CA THR A 161 31.23 39.30 5.38
C THR A 161 32.44 39.13 6.28
N TYR A 162 32.23 38.76 7.55
CA TYR A 162 33.30 38.69 8.55
C TYR A 162 33.83 37.27 8.72
N ASP A 163 35.13 37.17 8.97
CA ASP A 163 35.83 35.91 9.26
C ASP A 163 36.04 35.69 10.76
N TYR A 164 36.50 34.48 11.13
CA TYR A 164 36.82 34.12 12.53
C TYR A 164 37.85 35.05 13.19
N THR A 165 38.66 35.76 12.41
CA THR A 165 39.64 36.74 12.91
C THR A 165 39.00 38.03 13.41
N GLU A 166 37.76 38.33 13.02
CA GLU A 166 37.06 39.58 13.35
C GLU A 166 35.84 39.34 14.24
N ILE A 167 35.13 38.23 14.02
CA ILE A 167 33.93 37.86 14.75
C ILE A 167 34.07 36.41 15.24
N ASP A 168 33.76 36.18 16.51
CA ASP A 168 33.67 34.84 17.09
C ASP A 168 32.21 34.48 17.38
N LEU A 169 31.70 33.44 16.72
CA LEU A 169 30.36 32.90 16.96
C LEU A 169 30.44 31.84 18.07
N VAL A 170 29.69 32.08 19.14
CA VAL A 170 29.62 31.19 20.31
C VAL A 170 28.18 30.77 20.55
N LEU A 171 27.96 29.49 20.87
CA LEU A 171 26.64 29.03 21.26
C LEU A 171 26.31 29.50 22.68
N LYS A 172 25.12 30.07 22.86
CA LYS A 172 24.62 30.40 24.21
C LYS A 172 24.22 29.14 24.99
N SER A 173 23.72 28.12 24.31
CA SER A 173 23.34 26.81 24.84
C SER A 173 23.72 25.69 23.87
N ASP A 174 24.10 24.52 24.38
CA ASP A 174 24.47 23.34 23.57
C ASP A 174 23.26 22.70 22.87
N VAL A 175 22.03 23.08 23.26
CA VAL A 175 20.77 22.59 22.70
C VAL A 175 19.91 23.78 22.32
N ALA A 176 19.18 23.69 21.21
CA ALA A 176 18.20 24.70 20.83
C ALA A 176 17.04 24.74 21.85
N SER A 177 16.54 25.95 22.16
CA SER A 177 15.35 26.08 23.02
C SER A 177 14.10 25.62 22.28
N MET A 178 13.18 24.99 23.01
CA MET A 178 11.85 24.57 22.55
C MET A 178 10.74 25.13 23.46
N ASP A 179 11.02 26.20 24.22
CA ASP A 179 10.11 26.66 25.27
C ASP A 179 8.74 27.11 24.71
N ASP A 180 8.73 27.71 23.51
CA ASP A 180 7.53 28.15 22.78
C ASP A 180 7.16 27.22 21.61
N PHE A 181 7.53 25.94 21.70
CA PHE A 181 7.34 25.00 20.60
C PHE A 181 5.89 24.49 20.49
N THR A 182 5.33 24.59 19.29
CA THR A 182 4.06 23.95 18.94
C THR A 182 4.29 22.65 18.15
N PRO A 183 3.81 21.49 18.64
CA PRO A 183 4.12 20.20 18.03
C PRO A 183 3.52 20.03 16.64
N SER A 184 4.25 19.35 15.75
CA SER A 184 3.81 19.05 14.39
C SER A 184 2.94 17.78 14.34
N GLY A 185 1.97 17.79 13.43
CA GLY A 185 1.12 16.63 13.14
C GLY A 185 1.81 15.53 12.33
N GLU A 186 2.92 15.84 11.65
CA GLU A 186 3.61 14.89 10.76
C GLU A 186 4.97 14.43 11.30
N TRP A 187 5.64 15.27 12.09
CA TRP A 187 7.01 15.05 12.55
C TRP A 187 7.13 15.17 14.07
N ASP A 188 7.90 14.27 14.68
CA ASP A 188 8.36 14.35 16.05
C ASP A 188 9.83 14.76 16.08
N ILE A 189 10.19 15.65 17.00
CA ILE A 189 11.57 16.09 17.19
C ILE A 189 12.19 15.20 18.25
N LEU A 190 13.27 14.50 17.89
CA LEU A 190 14.00 13.63 18.82
C LEU A 190 15.08 14.40 19.57
N ALA A 191 15.85 15.22 18.87
CA ALA A 191 16.92 16.03 19.47
C ALA A 191 17.28 17.22 18.57
N LEU A 192 17.70 18.33 19.20
CA LEU A 192 18.20 19.54 18.55
C LEU A 192 19.56 20.00 19.11
N PRO A 193 20.65 19.22 18.94
CA PRO A 193 21.96 19.64 19.42
C PRO A 193 22.51 20.78 18.55
N GLY A 194 23.13 21.75 19.21
CA GLY A 194 23.95 22.78 18.59
C GLY A 194 25.43 22.42 18.71
N ARG A 195 26.20 22.65 17.65
CA ARG A 195 27.66 22.50 17.65
C ARG A 195 28.34 23.68 17.00
N ARG A 196 29.51 24.04 17.53
CA ARG A 196 30.43 25.00 16.92
C ARG A 196 31.48 24.23 16.11
N THR A 197 31.63 24.55 14.82
CA THR A 197 32.68 23.95 14.00
C THR A 197 33.73 25.00 13.69
N VAL A 198 34.99 24.66 13.98
CA VAL A 198 36.16 25.43 13.55
C VAL A 198 37.00 24.47 12.72
N ASN A 199 37.32 24.85 11.48
CA ASN A 199 38.13 23.99 10.61
C ASN A 199 39.61 24.23 10.90
N PRO A 200 40.40 23.22 11.31
CA PRO A 200 41.83 23.41 11.56
C PRO A 200 42.64 23.77 10.31
N ALA A 201 42.16 23.34 9.14
CA ALA A 201 42.80 23.63 7.85
C ALA A 201 42.50 25.05 7.34
N ASP A 202 41.41 25.66 7.78
CA ASP A 202 40.99 27.01 7.39
C ASP A 202 40.74 27.87 8.64
N PRO A 203 41.76 28.62 9.11
CA PRO A 203 41.68 29.36 10.37
C PRO A 203 40.73 30.56 10.33
N THR A 204 40.15 30.91 9.17
CA THR A 204 39.10 31.94 9.06
C THR A 204 37.70 31.37 9.21
N TYR A 205 37.55 30.05 9.18
CA TYR A 205 36.27 29.37 9.20
C TYR A 205 35.72 29.20 10.62
N VAL A 206 34.54 29.78 10.86
CA VAL A 206 33.72 29.49 12.04
C VAL A 206 32.26 29.36 11.62
N ASP A 207 31.59 28.31 12.08
CA ASP A 207 30.15 28.18 11.94
C ASP A 207 29.51 27.64 13.22
N VAL A 208 28.21 27.92 13.35
CA VAL A 208 27.33 27.33 14.36
C VAL A 208 26.29 26.51 13.61
N THR A 209 26.32 25.20 13.82
CA THR A 209 25.37 24.29 13.19
C THR A 209 24.40 23.74 14.22
N TYR A 210 23.11 23.80 13.92
CA TYR A 210 22.08 23.08 14.67
C TYR A 210 21.61 21.87 13.87
N ASP A 211 21.64 20.68 14.46
CA ASP A 211 21.11 19.48 13.83
C ASP A 211 19.67 19.24 14.25
N PHE A 212 18.82 18.94 13.27
CA PHE A 212 17.43 18.60 13.46
C PHE A 212 17.26 17.11 13.24
N ILE A 213 17.27 16.36 14.34
CA ILE A 213 17.01 14.92 14.32
C ILE A 213 15.50 14.73 14.51
N ILE A 214 14.80 14.47 13.41
CA ILE A 214 13.33 14.38 13.36
C ILE A 214 12.89 13.00 12.88
N LYS A 215 11.75 12.53 13.41
CA LYS A 215 11.14 11.24 13.07
C LYS A 215 9.74 11.44 12.53
N ARG A 216 9.41 10.75 11.45
CA ARG A 216 8.09 10.84 10.81
C ARG A 216 7.03 10.05 11.59
N LYS A 217 5.80 10.57 11.67
CA LYS A 217 4.61 9.84 12.11
C LYS A 217 4.04 9.00 10.94
N PRO A 218 4.09 7.65 11.01
CA PRO A 218 3.82 6.79 9.85
C PRO A 218 2.33 6.52 9.58
N LEU A 219 1.42 6.97 10.47
CA LEU A 219 0.03 6.54 10.50
C LEU A 219 -0.72 6.88 9.20
N PHE A 220 -0.53 8.09 8.68
CA PHE A 220 -1.15 8.53 7.43
C PHE A 220 -0.78 7.62 6.25
N TYR A 221 0.50 7.31 6.10
CA TYR A 221 1.00 6.45 5.02
C TYR A 221 0.62 4.98 5.23
N THR A 222 0.54 4.53 6.48
CA THR A 222 0.11 3.16 6.80
C THR A 222 -1.34 2.93 6.38
N ILE A 223 -2.25 3.85 6.74
CA ILE A 223 -3.68 3.72 6.42
C ILE A 223 -3.93 3.92 4.92
N ASN A 224 -3.30 4.91 4.29
CA ASN A 224 -3.65 5.29 2.91
C ASN A 224 -2.83 4.56 1.83
N LEU A 225 -1.69 3.95 2.19
CA LEU A 225 -0.85 3.23 1.22
C LEU A 225 -0.76 1.73 1.54
N ILE A 226 -0.42 1.37 2.78
CA ILE A 226 -0.16 -0.04 3.11
C ILE A 226 -1.47 -0.84 3.12
N ILE A 227 -2.53 -0.34 3.78
CA ILE A 227 -3.81 -1.06 3.87
C ILE A 227 -4.43 -1.33 2.48
N PRO A 228 -4.59 -0.35 1.57
CA PRO A 228 -5.13 -0.62 0.24
C PRO A 228 -4.29 -1.60 -0.56
N CYS A 229 -2.96 -1.57 -0.44
CA CYS A 229 -2.09 -2.52 -1.12
C CYS A 229 -2.30 -3.95 -0.61
N VAL A 230 -2.37 -4.15 0.72
CA VAL A 230 -2.69 -5.46 1.31
C VAL A 230 -4.06 -5.95 0.84
N LEU A 231 -5.07 -5.07 0.80
CA LEU A 231 -6.40 -5.42 0.29
C LEU A 231 -6.38 -5.84 -1.18
N ILE A 232 -5.71 -5.08 -2.07
CA ILE A 232 -5.60 -5.42 -3.50
C ILE A 232 -4.88 -6.76 -3.69
N THR A 233 -3.78 -7.02 -2.96
CA THR A 233 -3.09 -8.31 -3.03
C THR A 233 -3.95 -9.47 -2.54
N SER A 234 -4.77 -9.26 -1.50
CA SER A 234 -5.71 -10.28 -1.01
C SER A 234 -6.81 -10.59 -2.04
N LEU A 235 -7.32 -9.57 -2.75
CA LEU A 235 -8.30 -9.75 -3.83
C LEU A 235 -7.70 -10.52 -5.00
N ALA A 236 -6.43 -10.26 -5.35
CA ALA A 236 -5.73 -11.00 -6.39
C ALA A 236 -5.59 -12.50 -6.05
N ILE A 237 -5.32 -12.84 -4.79
CA ILE A 237 -5.28 -14.24 -4.33
C ILE A 237 -6.69 -14.86 -4.35
N LEU A 238 -7.72 -14.10 -3.97
CA LEU A 238 -9.12 -14.57 -3.95
C LEU A 238 -9.63 -14.98 -5.34
N VAL A 239 -9.08 -14.42 -6.42
CA VAL A 239 -9.39 -14.83 -7.81
C VAL A 239 -9.16 -16.33 -8.04
N PHE A 240 -8.12 -16.92 -7.45
CA PHE A 240 -7.81 -18.36 -7.58
C PHE A 240 -8.72 -19.26 -6.73
N TYR A 241 -9.53 -18.67 -5.85
CA TYR A 241 -10.52 -19.41 -5.08
C TYR A 241 -11.87 -19.48 -5.82
N LEU A 242 -12.14 -18.50 -6.68
CA LEU A 242 -13.40 -18.41 -7.42
C LEU A 242 -13.43 -19.46 -8.56
N PRO A 243 -14.46 -20.32 -8.62
CA PRO A 243 -14.59 -21.29 -9.68
C PRO A 243 -14.78 -20.60 -11.03
N SER A 244 -14.11 -21.10 -12.07
CA SER A 244 -14.21 -20.58 -13.44
C SER A 244 -15.55 -20.87 -14.12
N ASP A 245 -16.39 -21.72 -13.53
CA ASP A 245 -17.78 -21.91 -13.99
C ASP A 245 -18.63 -20.64 -13.77
N CYS A 246 -18.24 -19.80 -12.81
CA CYS A 246 -18.80 -18.46 -12.63
C CYS A 246 -18.09 -17.49 -13.57
N GLY A 247 -18.79 -16.98 -14.59
CA GLY A 247 -18.24 -16.03 -15.58
C GLY A 247 -17.66 -14.74 -14.99
N GLU A 248 -17.90 -14.46 -13.70
CA GLU A 248 -17.40 -13.29 -12.97
C GLU A 248 -15.88 -13.31 -12.69
N LYS A 249 -15.19 -14.43 -12.91
CA LYS A 249 -13.73 -14.53 -12.68
C LYS A 249 -12.93 -13.51 -13.50
N MET A 250 -13.32 -13.27 -14.74
CA MET A 250 -12.65 -12.30 -15.62
C MET A 250 -12.91 -10.85 -15.22
N THR A 251 -14.15 -10.54 -14.84
CA THR A 251 -14.55 -9.22 -14.35
C THR A 251 -13.77 -8.84 -13.10
N LEU A 252 -13.60 -9.77 -12.16
CA LEU A 252 -12.78 -9.57 -10.96
C LEU A 252 -11.31 -9.31 -11.32
N CYS A 253 -10.72 -10.09 -12.25
CA CYS A 253 -9.34 -9.89 -12.70
C CYS A 253 -9.11 -8.49 -13.30
N ILE A 254 -10.00 -8.04 -14.19
CA ILE A 254 -9.92 -6.72 -14.84
C ILE A 254 -10.06 -5.61 -13.79
N SER A 255 -11.00 -5.76 -12.85
CA SER A 255 -11.23 -4.77 -11.79
C SER A 255 -10.02 -4.62 -10.86
N VAL A 256 -9.37 -5.73 -10.50
CA VAL A 256 -8.12 -5.75 -9.71
C VAL A 256 -6.97 -5.10 -10.48
N LEU A 257 -6.85 -5.35 -11.79
CA LEU A 257 -5.84 -4.72 -12.64
C LEU A 257 -6.02 -3.20 -12.68
N LEU A 258 -7.26 -2.71 -12.90
CA LEU A 258 -7.55 -1.28 -12.92
C LEU A 258 -7.23 -0.63 -11.57
N ALA A 259 -7.67 -1.22 -10.45
CA ALA A 259 -7.37 -0.73 -9.11
C ALA A 259 -5.85 -0.63 -8.86
N LEU A 260 -5.08 -1.63 -9.29
CA LEU A 260 -3.62 -1.64 -9.20
C LEU A 260 -2.99 -0.48 -10.00
N THR A 261 -3.45 -0.26 -11.24
CA THR A 261 -2.90 0.82 -12.08
C THR A 261 -3.17 2.21 -11.49
N VAL A 262 -4.38 2.46 -10.96
CA VAL A 262 -4.71 3.71 -10.28
C VAL A 262 -3.86 3.92 -9.03
N PHE A 263 -3.70 2.87 -8.22
CA PHE A 263 -2.89 2.93 -7.01
C PHE A 263 -1.41 3.20 -7.32
N LEU A 264 -0.88 2.63 -8.42
CA LEU A 264 0.47 2.92 -8.90
C LEU A 264 0.64 4.38 -9.36
N LEU A 265 -0.35 4.95 -10.04
CA LEU A 265 -0.30 6.36 -10.42
C LEU A 265 -0.36 7.30 -9.20
N LEU A 266 -1.04 6.89 -8.13
CA LEU A 266 -1.06 7.63 -6.87
C LEU A 266 0.33 7.57 -6.19
N ILE A 267 0.95 6.39 -6.11
CA ILE A 267 2.25 6.23 -5.44
C ILE A 267 3.35 7.03 -6.13
N SER A 268 3.35 7.07 -7.48
CA SER A 268 4.38 7.78 -8.24
C SER A 268 4.33 9.30 -8.05
N LYS A 269 3.22 9.83 -7.52
CA LYS A 269 3.09 11.24 -7.16
C LYS A 269 3.51 11.55 -5.73
N ILE A 270 3.44 10.57 -4.82
CA ILE A 270 3.75 10.74 -3.40
C ILE A 270 5.23 10.47 -3.12
N VAL A 271 5.81 9.47 -3.79
CA VAL A 271 7.23 9.13 -3.63
C VAL A 271 8.06 10.05 -4.52
N PRO A 272 9.04 10.79 -3.97
CA PRO A 272 9.87 11.68 -4.78
C PRO A 272 10.69 10.87 -5.80
N PRO A 273 10.86 11.36 -7.05
CA PRO A 273 11.66 10.70 -8.06
C PRO A 273 13.14 10.80 -7.70
N THR A 274 13.61 9.89 -6.83
CA THR A 274 15.00 9.82 -6.39
C THR A 274 15.58 8.47 -6.81
N SER A 275 16.73 8.49 -7.49
CA SER A 275 17.43 7.30 -7.96
C SER A 275 18.50 6.79 -6.99
N LEU A 276 18.79 7.55 -5.94
CA LEU A 276 19.86 7.24 -4.97
C LEU A 276 19.57 5.96 -4.21
N ASP A 277 18.33 5.79 -3.74
CA ASP A 277 17.87 4.60 -3.03
C ASP A 277 16.37 4.39 -3.27
N VAL A 278 15.96 3.14 -3.50
CA VAL A 278 14.53 2.79 -3.61
C VAL A 278 13.95 2.63 -2.20
N PRO A 279 12.89 3.40 -1.83
CA PRO A 279 12.24 3.29 -0.52
C PRO A 279 11.74 1.88 -0.25
N LEU A 280 11.71 1.47 1.03
CA LEU A 280 11.17 0.17 1.42
C LEU A 280 9.74 -0.04 0.93
N ILE A 281 8.89 0.99 1.06
CA ILE A 281 7.53 0.94 0.52
C ILE A 281 7.54 0.74 -0.99
N GLY A 282 8.47 1.38 -1.71
CA GLY A 282 8.63 1.21 -3.16
C GLY A 282 9.00 -0.22 -3.53
N LYS A 283 9.93 -0.85 -2.79
CA LYS A 283 10.30 -2.26 -2.98
C LYS A 283 9.11 -3.20 -2.75
N TYR A 284 8.35 -2.96 -1.69
CA TYR A 284 7.14 -3.72 -1.39
C TYR A 284 6.09 -3.58 -2.51
N LEU A 285 5.84 -2.35 -2.95
CA LEU A 285 4.87 -2.09 -4.02
C LEU A 285 5.29 -2.70 -5.36
N MET A 286 6.56 -2.61 -5.72
CA MET A 286 7.08 -3.29 -6.91
C MET A 286 6.92 -4.81 -6.82
N PHE A 287 7.23 -5.40 -5.67
CA PHE A 287 7.02 -6.83 -5.42
C PHE A 287 5.55 -7.23 -5.57
N THR A 288 4.63 -6.50 -4.92
CA THR A 288 3.19 -6.77 -5.01
C THR A 288 2.64 -6.58 -6.42
N MET A 289 3.10 -5.55 -7.14
CA MET A 289 2.69 -5.31 -8.53
C MET A 289 3.07 -6.48 -9.43
N VAL A 290 4.32 -6.93 -9.35
CA VAL A 290 4.79 -8.09 -10.12
C VAL A 290 3.98 -9.34 -9.77
N LEU A 291 3.72 -9.58 -8.48
CA LEU A 291 2.93 -10.72 -8.01
C LEU A 291 1.50 -10.70 -8.57
N VAL A 292 0.83 -9.54 -8.52
CA VAL A 292 -0.53 -9.37 -9.05
C VAL A 292 -0.56 -9.52 -10.57
N THR A 293 0.42 -8.99 -11.30
CA THR A 293 0.51 -9.18 -12.76
C THR A 293 0.65 -10.66 -13.13
N PHE A 294 1.55 -11.40 -12.47
CA PHE A 294 1.68 -12.85 -12.69
C PHE A 294 0.41 -13.62 -12.30
N SER A 295 -0.27 -13.18 -11.25
CA SER A 295 -1.54 -13.76 -10.80
C SER A 295 -2.63 -13.64 -11.89
N ILE A 296 -2.75 -12.47 -12.52
CA ILE A 296 -3.74 -12.22 -13.58
C ILE A 296 -3.41 -13.04 -14.82
N ILE A 297 -2.15 -13.06 -15.28
CA ILE A 297 -1.73 -13.86 -16.44
C ILE A 297 -2.05 -15.34 -16.22
N THR A 298 -1.72 -15.86 -15.03
CA THR A 298 -1.98 -17.24 -14.67
C THR A 298 -3.49 -17.55 -14.63
N SER A 299 -4.30 -16.61 -14.13
CA SER A 299 -5.76 -16.74 -14.11
C SER A 299 -6.36 -16.83 -15.52
N VAL A 300 -5.86 -16.04 -16.47
CA VAL A 300 -6.24 -16.13 -17.89
C VAL A 300 -5.84 -17.49 -18.49
N CYS A 301 -4.64 -17.99 -18.18
CA CYS A 301 -4.21 -19.32 -18.61
C CYS A 301 -5.10 -20.43 -18.04
N VAL A 302 -5.48 -20.37 -16.76
CA VAL A 302 -6.39 -21.33 -16.13
C VAL A 302 -7.76 -21.31 -16.80
N LEU A 303 -8.28 -20.11 -17.12
CA LEU A 303 -9.55 -19.99 -17.83
C LEU A 303 -9.48 -20.59 -19.24
N ASN A 304 -8.39 -20.35 -19.96
CA ASN A 304 -8.16 -20.96 -21.27
C ASN A 304 -8.14 -22.49 -21.19
N VAL A 305 -7.57 -23.07 -20.13
CA VAL A 305 -7.57 -24.53 -19.90
C VAL A 305 -8.97 -25.05 -19.55
N HIS A 306 -9.75 -24.29 -18.77
CA HIS A 306 -11.11 -24.67 -18.36
C HIS A 306 -12.09 -24.75 -19.54
N HIS A 307 -11.99 -23.84 -20.51
CA HIS A 307 -12.85 -23.82 -21.70
C HIS A 307 -12.37 -24.71 -22.85
N ARG A 308 -11.41 -25.64 -22.63
CA ARG A 308 -10.99 -26.59 -23.68
C ARG A 308 -12.05 -27.67 -23.91
N SER A 309 -12.37 -27.89 -25.18
CA SER A 309 -13.28 -28.96 -25.63
C SER A 309 -12.52 -30.13 -26.26
N PRO A 310 -13.06 -31.37 -26.19
CA PRO A 310 -12.49 -32.55 -26.85
C PRO A 310 -12.42 -32.42 -28.37
N SER A 311 -13.32 -31.65 -28.98
CA SER A 311 -13.35 -31.36 -30.42
C SER A 311 -12.19 -30.50 -30.91
N THR A 312 -11.58 -29.69 -30.04
CA THR A 312 -10.49 -28.78 -30.41
C THR A 312 -9.13 -29.24 -29.89
N HIS A 313 -9.08 -29.90 -28.74
CA HIS A 313 -7.83 -30.26 -28.06
C HIS A 313 -7.85 -31.69 -27.53
N THR A 314 -6.80 -32.46 -27.85
CA THR A 314 -6.56 -33.77 -27.26
C THR A 314 -5.71 -33.62 -25.99
N MET A 315 -6.06 -34.33 -24.90
CA MET A 315 -5.33 -34.24 -23.64
C MET A 315 -4.09 -35.17 -23.65
N PRO A 316 -2.86 -34.63 -23.57
CA PRO A 316 -1.64 -35.43 -23.56
C PRO A 316 -1.56 -36.35 -22.35
N THR A 317 -0.91 -37.51 -22.51
CA THR A 317 -0.73 -38.51 -21.44
C THR A 317 0.05 -37.98 -20.25
N TRP A 318 1.03 -37.09 -20.46
CA TRP A 318 1.78 -36.47 -19.37
C TRP A 318 0.91 -35.53 -18.51
N VAL A 319 -0.05 -34.80 -19.13
CA VAL A 319 -1.00 -33.93 -18.41
C VAL A 319 -1.89 -34.76 -17.50
N LYS A 320 -2.38 -35.91 -18.00
CA LYS A 320 -3.17 -36.85 -17.20
C LYS A 320 -2.41 -37.34 -15.98
N LEU A 321 -1.16 -37.76 -16.15
CA LEU A 321 -0.36 -38.30 -15.04
C LEU A 321 0.00 -37.23 -14.00
N LEU A 322 0.33 -36.01 -14.45
CA LEU A 322 0.75 -34.93 -13.57
C LEU A 322 -0.44 -34.27 -12.85
N PHE A 323 -1.47 -33.84 -13.58
CA PHE A 323 -2.58 -33.06 -13.03
C PHE A 323 -3.76 -33.90 -12.52
N LEU A 324 -3.98 -35.13 -13.00
CA LEU A 324 -5.08 -35.98 -12.51
C LEU A 324 -4.65 -36.95 -11.40
N VAL A 325 -3.35 -37.26 -11.28
CA VAL A 325 -2.87 -38.29 -10.34
C VAL A 325 -1.88 -37.72 -9.32
N LYS A 326 -0.77 -37.10 -9.76
CA LYS A 326 0.29 -36.66 -8.85
C LYS A 326 -0.06 -35.40 -8.04
N LEU A 327 -0.50 -34.33 -8.70
CA LEU A 327 -0.80 -33.04 -8.03
C LEU A 327 -2.00 -33.08 -7.08
N PRO A 328 -3.13 -33.75 -7.39
CA PRO A 328 -4.24 -33.86 -6.46
C PRO A 328 -3.86 -34.57 -5.17
N GLY A 329 -2.96 -35.57 -5.24
CA GLY A 329 -2.41 -36.24 -4.06
C GLY A 329 -1.55 -35.31 -3.19
N LEU A 330 -0.77 -34.41 -3.81
CA LEU A 330 0.02 -33.39 -3.10
C LEU A 330 -0.85 -32.29 -2.48
N LEU A 331 -1.92 -31.89 -3.16
CA LEU A 331 -2.84 -30.81 -2.76
C LEU A 331 -4.01 -31.31 -1.89
N PHE A 332 -3.99 -32.58 -1.47
CA PHE A 332 -5.06 -33.25 -0.70
C PHE A 332 -6.47 -33.11 -1.31
N MET A 333 -6.57 -33.12 -2.64
CA MET A 333 -7.84 -33.06 -3.35
C MET A 333 -8.41 -34.45 -3.60
N ARG A 334 -9.65 -34.68 -3.15
CA ARG A 334 -10.39 -35.91 -3.45
C ARG A 334 -11.24 -35.70 -4.69
N ARG A 335 -11.02 -36.52 -5.72
CA ARG A 335 -11.84 -36.50 -6.94
C ARG A 335 -13.29 -36.88 -6.58
N PRO A 336 -14.31 -36.08 -6.94
CA PRO A 336 -15.70 -36.45 -6.71
C PRO A 336 -16.04 -37.74 -7.47
N GLN A 337 -16.35 -38.80 -6.73
CA GLN A 337 -16.76 -40.11 -7.27
C GLN A 337 -18.24 -40.06 -7.65
N ASN A 338 -18.59 -39.47 -8.80
CA ASN A 338 -19.95 -39.61 -9.35
C ASN A 338 -20.04 -40.50 -10.60
N ASN A 339 -18.90 -41.08 -11.00
CA ASN A 339 -18.78 -41.90 -12.22
C ASN A 339 -18.67 -43.42 -11.95
N SER A 340 -18.81 -43.91 -10.71
CA SER A 340 -18.67 -45.34 -10.40
C SER A 340 -19.77 -46.21 -11.02
N ALA A 341 -21.03 -45.77 -11.02
CA ALA A 341 -22.12 -46.52 -11.65
C ALA A 341 -22.02 -46.52 -13.19
N ARG A 342 -21.75 -45.36 -13.80
CA ARG A 342 -21.62 -45.21 -15.26
C ARG A 342 -20.34 -45.85 -15.82
N ARG A 343 -19.20 -45.74 -15.12
CA ARG A 343 -17.96 -46.45 -15.49
C ARG A 343 -18.10 -47.96 -15.36
N CYS A 344 -18.75 -48.46 -14.31
CA CYS A 344 -19.02 -49.89 -14.16
C CYS A 344 -19.90 -50.41 -15.32
N LEU A 345 -20.91 -49.67 -15.74
CA LEU A 345 -21.72 -50.00 -16.92
C LEU A 345 -20.91 -49.97 -18.23
N ARG A 346 -20.00 -49.00 -18.40
CA ARG A 346 -19.08 -48.92 -19.56
C ARG A 346 -18.07 -50.07 -19.57
N GLU A 347 -17.50 -50.42 -18.42
CA GLU A 347 -16.53 -51.51 -18.27
C GLU A 347 -17.20 -52.87 -18.49
N GLN A 348 -18.40 -53.09 -17.95
CA GLN A 348 -19.21 -54.28 -18.23
C GLN A 348 -19.60 -54.41 -19.70
N ARG A 349 -19.85 -53.31 -20.42
CA ARG A 349 -20.16 -53.33 -21.86
C ARG A 349 -18.92 -53.55 -22.74
N ARG A 350 -17.79 -52.90 -22.46
CA ARG A 350 -16.52 -53.19 -23.15
C ARG A 350 -16.09 -54.64 -22.98
N LEU A 351 -16.30 -55.20 -21.79
CA LEU A 351 -16.08 -56.61 -21.53
C LEU A 351 -17.05 -57.50 -22.31
N ARG A 352 -18.30 -57.08 -22.54
CA ARG A 352 -19.25 -57.81 -23.41
C ARG A 352 -18.83 -57.73 -24.88
N GLU A 353 -18.47 -56.56 -25.39
CA GLU A 353 -18.00 -56.36 -26.76
C GLU A 353 -16.69 -57.11 -27.05
N GLN A 354 -15.74 -57.13 -26.11
CA GLN A 354 -14.53 -57.97 -26.23
C GLN A 354 -14.89 -59.46 -26.26
N ARG A 355 -15.90 -59.88 -25.49
CA ARG A 355 -16.36 -61.28 -25.44
C ARG A 355 -17.07 -61.70 -26.72
N ASP A 356 -17.82 -60.78 -27.32
CA ASP A 356 -18.47 -60.96 -28.62
C ASP A 356 -17.45 -60.95 -29.77
N ALA A 357 -16.42 -60.08 -29.72
CA ALA A 357 -15.33 -60.03 -30.69
C ALA A 357 -14.39 -61.26 -30.63
N LEU A 358 -14.26 -61.88 -29.46
CA LEU A 358 -13.53 -63.15 -29.26
C LEU A 358 -14.38 -64.39 -29.63
N GLY A 359 -15.60 -64.23 -30.15
CA GLY A 359 -16.44 -65.32 -30.64
C GLY A 359 -16.95 -66.28 -29.57
N MET A 360 -17.00 -65.86 -28.30
CA MET A 360 -17.32 -66.73 -27.17
C MET A 360 -18.79 -66.60 -26.76
N ALA A 361 -19.71 -66.87 -27.70
CA ALA A 361 -21.14 -66.98 -27.40
C ALA A 361 -21.43 -68.32 -26.72
N CYS A 362 -21.60 -68.33 -25.39
CA CYS A 362 -22.06 -69.50 -24.66
C CYS A 362 -23.59 -69.51 -24.59
N SER A 363 -24.15 -70.66 -24.93
CA SER A 363 -25.55 -71.07 -24.85
C SER A 363 -26.26 -70.67 -23.54
N THR A 364 -27.53 -70.31 -23.72
CA THR A 364 -28.56 -69.98 -22.72
C THR A 364 -28.62 -70.89 -21.48
N PRO A 365 -28.92 -70.35 -20.29
CA PRO A 365 -29.60 -71.09 -19.23
C PRO A 365 -31.06 -70.60 -19.00
N PRO A 366 -31.94 -71.43 -18.40
CA PRO A 366 -33.41 -71.29 -18.44
C PRO A 366 -33.96 -70.25 -17.43
N PRO A 367 -35.25 -69.85 -17.54
CA PRO A 367 -35.79 -68.77 -16.73
C PRO A 367 -36.06 -69.25 -15.30
N LYS A 368 -35.57 -68.51 -14.31
CA LYS A 368 -36.01 -68.63 -12.91
C LYS A 368 -36.73 -67.36 -12.49
N THR A 369 -38.04 -67.52 -12.38
CA THR A 369 -39.01 -66.90 -11.48
C THR A 369 -38.46 -65.81 -10.54
N ILE A 370 -38.96 -64.58 -10.73
CA ILE A 370 -38.78 -63.46 -9.82
C ILE A 370 -39.72 -63.65 -8.63
N SER A 371 -39.17 -64.03 -7.48
CA SER A 371 -39.83 -63.85 -6.18
C SER A 371 -39.44 -62.47 -5.66
N SER A 372 -40.42 -61.57 -5.56
CA SER A 372 -40.30 -60.23 -5.02
C SER A 372 -40.23 -60.26 -3.50
N SER A 373 -39.09 -59.88 -2.92
CA SER A 373 -38.97 -59.51 -1.52
C SER A 373 -38.55 -58.04 -1.42
N SER A 374 -39.58 -57.19 -1.25
CA SER A 374 -39.64 -56.06 -0.33
C SER A 374 -38.36 -55.22 -0.10
N VAL A 375 -38.38 -53.98 -0.58
CA VAL A 375 -37.78 -52.85 0.16
C VAL A 375 -38.89 -51.85 0.47
N ARG A 376 -39.13 -51.70 1.76
CA ARG A 376 -40.10 -50.81 2.38
C ARG A 376 -39.47 -49.43 2.52
N SER A 377 -40.07 -48.41 1.93
CA SER A 377 -39.81 -47.01 2.33
C SER A 377 -41.11 -46.21 2.34
N THR A 378 -41.60 -46.06 3.57
CA THR A 378 -42.34 -44.94 4.14
C THR A 378 -42.57 -43.71 3.24
N LEU A 379 -43.84 -43.36 3.00
CA LEU A 379 -44.23 -41.97 2.80
C LEU A 379 -45.60 -41.66 3.43
N GLY A 380 -45.71 -40.44 3.93
CA GLY A 380 -46.73 -39.90 4.82
C GLY A 380 -48.17 -39.97 4.32
N ARG A 381 -49.05 -40.01 5.32
CA ARG A 381 -50.51 -39.98 5.26
C ARG A 381 -51.01 -38.54 5.31
N SER A 382 -51.77 -38.12 4.29
CA SER A 382 -52.86 -37.12 4.31
C SER A 382 -53.39 -37.05 2.87
N GLY A 383 -54.66 -37.19 2.48
CA GLY A 383 -55.93 -36.95 3.13
C GLY A 383 -56.73 -35.94 2.28
N GLY A 384 -57.54 -36.37 1.29
CA GLY A 384 -58.47 -35.45 0.62
C GLY A 384 -58.99 -35.80 -0.80
N LYS A 385 -60.18 -36.44 -0.84
CA LYS A 385 -61.36 -36.23 -1.72
C LYS A 385 -61.30 -36.29 -3.28
N SER A 386 -62.01 -37.30 -3.79
CA SER A 386 -62.99 -37.37 -4.90
C SER A 386 -62.90 -36.44 -6.13
N THR A 387 -62.83 -37.06 -7.33
CA THR A 387 -63.92 -37.11 -8.34
C THR A 387 -63.62 -38.18 -9.41
N ALA A 388 -64.68 -38.79 -9.95
CA ALA A 388 -64.69 -39.97 -10.82
C ALA A 388 -64.90 -39.58 -12.33
N PRO A 389 -65.34 -40.47 -13.24
CA PRO A 389 -64.50 -41.10 -14.28
C PRO A 389 -65.01 -40.84 -15.72
N PHE A 390 -64.29 -41.32 -16.74
CA PHE A 390 -64.93 -41.69 -18.02
C PHE A 390 -64.28 -42.92 -18.62
N ALA A 391 -65.12 -43.94 -18.82
CA ALA A 391 -64.85 -45.16 -19.53
C ALA A 391 -65.39 -45.04 -20.97
N LEU A 392 -64.80 -45.77 -21.92
CA LEU A 392 -65.59 -46.37 -23.00
C LEU A 392 -64.99 -47.69 -23.45
N ASN A 393 -65.80 -48.74 -23.31
CA ASN A 393 -65.68 -50.03 -23.98
C ASN A 393 -65.92 -49.88 -25.50
N SER A 394 -65.36 -50.77 -26.32
CA SER A 394 -66.21 -51.56 -27.21
C SER A 394 -65.53 -52.86 -27.68
N SER A 395 -66.37 -53.86 -27.81
CA SER A 395 -66.14 -55.29 -27.89
C SER A 395 -66.38 -55.84 -29.30
N LEU A 396 -65.57 -56.83 -29.67
CA LEU A 396 -65.92 -58.12 -30.29
C LEU A 396 -67.15 -58.20 -31.22
N ARG A 397 -66.93 -58.59 -32.48
CA ARG A 397 -67.93 -59.29 -33.30
C ARG A 397 -67.30 -60.48 -34.04
N LYS A 398 -67.97 -61.62 -33.92
CA LYS A 398 -67.67 -62.93 -34.51
C LYS A 398 -68.66 -63.18 -35.66
N GLY A 399 -68.20 -63.74 -36.77
CA GLY A 399 -69.06 -64.21 -37.86
C GLY A 399 -68.30 -65.20 -38.74
N GLU A 400 -68.87 -66.38 -38.92
CA GLU A 400 -68.41 -67.47 -39.81
C GLU A 400 -69.63 -67.87 -40.66
N PRO A 401 -69.47 -68.26 -41.95
CA PRO A 401 -69.67 -69.68 -42.30
C PRO A 401 -68.79 -70.22 -43.46
N ARG A 402 -68.92 -71.54 -43.70
CA ARG A 402 -68.08 -72.52 -44.45
C ARG A 402 -68.55 -72.77 -45.92
N PRO A 403 -67.94 -73.69 -46.74
CA PRO A 403 -67.40 -73.38 -48.08
C PRO A 403 -68.06 -74.09 -49.30
N THR A 404 -67.66 -73.69 -50.51
CA THR A 404 -67.73 -74.51 -51.76
C THR A 404 -66.65 -74.05 -52.76
N ASP A 405 -65.81 -74.98 -53.22
CA ASP A 405 -64.72 -74.85 -54.22
C ASP A 405 -65.26 -74.85 -55.68
N PRO A 406 -64.44 -74.81 -56.76
CA PRO A 406 -62.99 -74.54 -56.92
C PRO A 406 -62.68 -73.49 -58.03
N HIS A 407 -61.52 -72.81 -57.97
CA HIS A 407 -60.70 -72.56 -59.16
C HIS A 407 -59.27 -72.18 -58.74
N THR A 408 -58.34 -73.06 -59.09
CA THR A 408 -56.88 -72.95 -59.04
C THR A 408 -56.39 -71.80 -59.90
N ASP A 409 -55.82 -70.76 -59.27
CA ASP A 409 -54.68 -69.93 -59.75
C ASP A 409 -54.50 -68.69 -58.86
N GLY A 410 -54.10 -68.88 -57.59
CA GLY A 410 -53.89 -67.76 -56.66
C GLY A 410 -52.97 -67.99 -55.46
N LEU A 411 -52.41 -69.19 -55.28
CA LEU A 411 -51.65 -69.54 -54.08
C LEU A 411 -50.19 -69.04 -54.10
N SER A 412 -49.65 -68.71 -55.28
CA SER A 412 -48.32 -68.11 -55.45
C SER A 412 -48.31 -66.59 -55.23
N SER A 413 -49.44 -65.90 -55.37
CA SER A 413 -49.53 -64.43 -55.20
C SER A 413 -49.63 -64.02 -53.72
N LEU A 414 -50.41 -64.75 -52.92
CA LEU A 414 -50.54 -64.50 -51.47
C LEU A 414 -49.29 -64.89 -50.68
N TYR A 415 -48.56 -65.93 -51.09
CA TYR A 415 -47.27 -66.27 -50.49
C TYR A 415 -46.20 -65.21 -50.78
N ASN A 416 -46.15 -64.68 -52.01
CA ASN A 416 -45.22 -63.61 -52.37
C ASN A 416 -45.57 -62.25 -51.72
N LEU A 417 -46.84 -61.97 -51.43
CA LEU A 417 -47.27 -60.76 -50.74
C LEU A 417 -47.00 -60.85 -49.23
N HIS A 418 -47.23 -62.00 -48.60
CA HIS A 418 -46.90 -62.24 -47.19
C HIS A 418 -45.39 -62.29 -46.96
N GLN A 419 -44.62 -62.84 -47.90
CA GLN A 419 -43.16 -62.90 -47.82
C GLN A 419 -42.50 -61.56 -48.13
N ARG A 420 -43.08 -60.72 -49.00
CA ARG A 420 -42.72 -59.30 -49.12
C ARG A 420 -43.09 -58.52 -47.86
N ALA A 421 -44.27 -58.71 -47.28
CA ALA A 421 -44.66 -58.04 -46.03
C ALA A 421 -43.82 -58.47 -44.83
N LEU A 422 -43.37 -59.73 -44.76
CA LEU A 422 -42.42 -60.20 -43.73
C LEU A 422 -40.99 -59.67 -43.96
N SER A 423 -40.57 -59.51 -45.22
CA SER A 423 -39.27 -58.87 -45.52
C SER A 423 -39.30 -57.36 -45.26
N ASP A 424 -40.44 -56.72 -45.50
CA ASP A 424 -40.69 -55.29 -45.23
C ASP A 424 -40.75 -55.05 -43.71
N TRP A 425 -41.46 -55.92 -42.96
CA TRP A 425 -41.42 -55.92 -41.49
C TRP A 425 -40.02 -56.22 -40.94
N GLY A 426 -39.26 -57.11 -41.59
CA GLY A 426 -37.87 -57.36 -41.25
C GLY A 426 -36.99 -56.14 -41.49
N ALA A 427 -37.23 -55.40 -42.58
CA ALA A 427 -36.53 -54.15 -42.91
C ALA A 427 -36.90 -53.01 -41.95
N ASP A 428 -38.18 -52.82 -41.63
CA ASP A 428 -38.66 -51.80 -40.68
C ASP A 428 -38.17 -52.05 -39.25
N VAL A 429 -38.17 -53.32 -38.82
CA VAL A 429 -37.63 -53.71 -37.50
C VAL A 429 -36.11 -53.55 -37.48
N GLN A 430 -35.42 -53.88 -38.58
CA GLN A 430 -33.99 -53.69 -38.70
C GLN A 430 -33.61 -52.20 -38.69
N GLU A 431 -34.38 -51.35 -39.37
CA GLU A 431 -34.23 -49.89 -39.36
C GLU A 431 -34.48 -49.31 -37.96
N ALA A 432 -35.50 -49.80 -37.24
CA ALA A 432 -35.75 -49.40 -35.86
C ALA A 432 -34.62 -49.84 -34.90
N VAL A 433 -34.08 -51.05 -35.08
CA VAL A 433 -32.92 -51.54 -34.30
C VAL A 433 -31.67 -50.72 -34.61
N ASP A 434 -31.43 -50.39 -35.87
CA ASP A 434 -30.30 -49.57 -36.29
C ASP A 434 -30.46 -48.11 -35.84
N GLY A 435 -31.69 -47.59 -35.78
CA GLY A 435 -32.02 -46.31 -35.15
C GLY A 435 -31.73 -46.29 -33.64
N VAL A 436 -32.09 -47.36 -32.92
CA VAL A 436 -31.76 -47.50 -31.47
C VAL A 436 -30.27 -47.66 -31.25
N ARG A 437 -29.55 -48.38 -32.13
CA ARG A 437 -28.08 -48.48 -32.09
C ARG A 437 -27.43 -47.12 -32.34
N PHE A 438 -27.88 -46.38 -33.34
CA PHE A 438 -27.40 -45.03 -33.61
C PHE A 438 -27.64 -44.09 -32.42
N VAL A 439 -28.83 -44.13 -31.80
CA VAL A 439 -29.10 -43.34 -30.59
C VAL A 439 -28.20 -43.77 -29.44
N ALA A 440 -27.98 -45.08 -29.25
CA ALA A 440 -27.10 -45.58 -28.20
C ALA A 440 -25.64 -45.15 -28.43
N ASP A 441 -25.14 -45.24 -29.66
CA ASP A 441 -23.78 -44.86 -30.04
C ASP A 441 -23.57 -43.35 -29.95
N HIS A 442 -24.56 -42.56 -30.38
CA HIS A 442 -24.54 -41.10 -30.25
C HIS A 442 -24.57 -40.69 -28.78
N MET A 443 -25.47 -41.28 -27.99
CA MET A 443 -25.50 -41.05 -26.54
C MET A 443 -24.19 -41.45 -25.87
N MET A 444 -23.52 -42.52 -26.32
CA MET A 444 -22.21 -42.96 -25.79
C MET A 444 -21.08 -42.02 -26.20
N GLY A 445 -21.07 -41.53 -27.44
CA GLY A 445 -20.12 -40.52 -27.91
C GLY A 445 -20.22 -39.22 -27.11
N ASP A 446 -21.44 -38.70 -26.94
CA ASP A 446 -21.71 -37.52 -26.12
C ASP A 446 -21.26 -37.72 -24.66
N ASP A 447 -21.48 -38.91 -24.09
CA ASP A 447 -21.08 -39.26 -22.73
C ASP A 447 -19.55 -39.37 -22.56
N ASP A 448 -18.83 -39.77 -23.61
CA ASP A 448 -17.36 -39.81 -23.63
C ASP A 448 -16.78 -38.39 -23.75
N ASP A 449 -17.34 -37.56 -24.64
CA ASP A 449 -16.96 -36.15 -24.79
C ASP A 449 -17.19 -35.37 -23.49
N GLN A 450 -18.35 -35.56 -22.85
CA GLN A 450 -18.67 -34.95 -21.56
C GLN A 450 -17.64 -35.33 -20.47
N SER A 451 -17.18 -36.59 -20.47
CA SER A 451 -16.19 -37.05 -19.51
C SER A 451 -14.80 -36.42 -19.71
N VAL A 452 -14.42 -36.13 -20.96
CA VAL A 452 -13.17 -35.42 -21.27
C VAL A 452 -13.26 -33.95 -20.89
N ILE A 453 -14.42 -33.31 -21.10
CA ILE A 453 -14.68 -31.93 -20.64
C ILE A 453 -14.57 -31.84 -19.11
N GLU A 454 -15.18 -32.79 -18.39
CA GLU A 454 -15.06 -32.87 -16.92
C GLU A 454 -13.59 -33.01 -16.47
N ASP A 455 -12.79 -33.83 -17.17
CA ASP A 455 -11.36 -33.96 -16.87
C ASP A 455 -10.60 -32.64 -17.11
N TRP A 456 -10.86 -31.91 -18.20
CA TRP A 456 -10.25 -30.58 -18.44
C TRP A 456 -10.63 -29.55 -17.37
N LYS A 457 -11.91 -29.52 -16.95
CA LYS A 457 -12.37 -28.67 -15.86
C LYS A 457 -11.70 -29.03 -14.54
N TYR A 458 -11.52 -30.31 -14.26
CA TYR A 458 -10.80 -30.78 -13.08
C TYR A 458 -9.31 -30.40 -13.13
N VAL A 459 -8.64 -30.54 -14.28
CA VAL A 459 -7.26 -30.08 -14.48
C VAL A 459 -7.16 -28.58 -14.21
N ALA A 460 -8.06 -27.76 -14.77
CA ALA A 460 -8.08 -26.32 -14.52
C ALA A 460 -8.24 -26.00 -13.02
N MET A 461 -9.13 -26.70 -12.31
CA MET A 461 -9.33 -26.54 -10.86
C MET A 461 -8.07 -26.90 -10.06
N VAL A 462 -7.37 -27.98 -10.42
CA VAL A 462 -6.12 -28.39 -9.76
C VAL A 462 -5.02 -27.35 -9.98
N VAL A 463 -4.90 -26.83 -11.20
CA VAL A 463 -3.94 -25.77 -11.54
C VAL A 463 -4.23 -24.49 -10.74
N ASP A 464 -5.50 -24.07 -10.66
CA ASP A 464 -5.95 -22.90 -9.89
C ASP A 464 -5.50 -22.99 -8.42
N ARG A 465 -5.65 -24.18 -7.84
CA ARG A 465 -5.37 -24.45 -6.41
C ARG A 465 -3.89 -24.59 -6.12
N MET A 466 -3.13 -25.14 -7.06
CA MET A 466 -1.67 -25.14 -7.00
C MET A 466 -1.14 -23.71 -6.95
N PHE A 467 -1.59 -22.85 -7.87
CA PHE A 467 -1.16 -21.46 -7.91
C PHE A 467 -1.65 -20.68 -6.69
N LEU A 468 -2.86 -20.92 -6.19
CA LEU A 468 -3.33 -20.34 -4.93
C LEU A 468 -2.32 -20.55 -3.80
N TRP A 469 -1.89 -21.79 -3.54
CA TRP A 469 -0.92 -22.07 -2.48
C TRP A 469 0.44 -21.42 -2.72
N ILE A 470 0.92 -21.42 -3.95
CA ILE A 470 2.18 -20.74 -4.32
C ILE A 470 2.08 -19.24 -4.03
N PHE A 471 1.02 -18.57 -4.51
CA PHE A 471 0.83 -17.14 -4.32
C PHE A 471 0.60 -16.76 -2.86
N VAL A 472 -0.13 -17.56 -2.07
CA VAL A 472 -0.30 -17.35 -0.63
C VAL A 472 1.04 -17.42 0.09
N ILE A 473 1.85 -18.45 -0.16
CA ILE A 473 3.16 -18.60 0.48
C ILE A 473 4.09 -17.44 0.09
N VAL A 474 4.19 -17.12 -1.20
CA VAL A 474 5.03 -16.03 -1.70
C VAL A 474 4.58 -14.68 -1.12
N CYS A 475 3.27 -14.43 -1.03
CA CYS A 475 2.72 -13.21 -0.44
C CYS A 475 3.04 -13.11 1.06
N VAL A 476 2.83 -14.18 1.84
CA VAL A 476 3.11 -14.20 3.28
C VAL A 476 4.60 -14.05 3.56
N VAL A 477 5.46 -14.78 2.86
CA VAL A 477 6.92 -14.69 3.02
C VAL A 477 7.43 -13.32 2.56
N GLY A 478 6.91 -12.78 1.45
CA GLY A 478 7.30 -11.48 0.93
C GLY A 478 6.87 -10.31 1.84
N THR A 479 5.65 -10.35 2.37
CA THR A 479 5.14 -9.35 3.33
C THR A 479 5.93 -9.40 4.63
N LEU A 480 6.09 -10.59 5.23
CA LEU A 480 6.86 -10.76 6.46
C LEU A 480 8.33 -10.34 6.27
N GLY A 481 9.00 -10.83 5.22
CA GLY A 481 10.41 -10.53 4.97
C GLY A 481 10.71 -9.04 4.81
N LEU A 482 9.83 -8.29 4.13
CA LEU A 482 10.02 -6.86 3.88
C LEU A 482 9.63 -5.97 5.07
N PHE A 483 8.62 -6.35 5.87
CA PHE A 483 8.18 -5.56 7.03
C PHE A 483 8.87 -5.94 8.35
N LEU A 484 9.49 -7.12 8.47
CA LEU A 484 10.32 -7.48 9.63
C LEU A 484 11.70 -6.83 9.60
N GLN A 485 12.27 -6.61 8.41
CA GLN A 485 13.61 -6.01 8.26
C GLN A 485 13.77 -4.65 8.98
N PRO A 486 12.82 -3.71 8.94
CA PRO A 486 12.90 -2.42 9.64
C PRO A 486 12.61 -2.52 11.13
N LEU A 487 11.76 -3.47 11.55
CA LEU A 487 11.40 -3.66 12.97
C LEU A 487 12.61 -4.11 13.79
N PHE A 488 13.50 -4.92 13.23
CA PHE A 488 14.74 -5.33 13.89
C PHE A 488 15.85 -4.27 13.88
N GLN A 489 15.78 -3.26 13.00
CA GLN A 489 16.78 -2.20 12.90
C GLN A 489 16.57 -1.04 13.89
N GLN A 490 15.49 -1.03 14.67
CA GLN A 490 15.21 0.03 15.67
C GLN A 490 15.95 -0.13 17.01
N GLN A 491 16.97 -0.98 17.13
CA GLN A 491 17.83 -0.93 18.33
C GLN A 491 18.68 0.35 18.31
N PRO A 492 18.56 1.23 19.33
CA PRO A 492 19.33 2.46 19.38
C PRO A 492 20.81 2.13 19.59
N MET A 493 21.68 2.60 18.70
CA MET A 493 23.11 2.67 18.99
C MET A 493 23.31 3.65 20.16
N PRO A 494 23.96 3.25 21.27
CA PRO A 494 24.26 4.19 22.33
C PRO A 494 25.25 5.25 21.84
N MET A 495 24.90 6.53 22.06
CA MET A 495 25.77 7.68 21.86
C MET A 495 27.12 7.44 22.56
N GLN A 496 28.21 7.45 21.78
CA GLN A 496 29.57 7.51 22.30
C GLN A 496 29.74 8.81 23.09
N GLN A 497 29.70 8.70 24.42
CA GLN A 497 30.01 9.79 25.32
C GLN A 497 31.51 10.10 25.21
N HIS A 498 31.81 11.31 24.73
CA HIS A 498 33.17 11.81 24.60
C HIS A 498 33.83 11.84 25.98
N SER A 499 34.89 11.06 26.16
CA SER A 499 35.69 10.99 27.38
C SER A 499 36.24 12.38 27.73
N ARG A 500 35.74 12.99 28.81
CA ARG A 500 36.41 14.12 29.47
C ARG A 500 37.65 13.58 30.19
N GLU A 501 38.82 13.72 29.58
CA GLU A 501 40.08 13.65 30.31
C GLU A 501 40.17 14.86 31.25
N THR A 502 40.27 14.58 32.55
CA THR A 502 40.60 15.55 33.60
C THR A 502 42.13 15.60 33.74
N PRO A 503 42.76 16.78 33.87
CA PRO A 503 44.21 16.83 34.08
C PRO A 503 44.54 16.41 35.51
N ARG A 504 45.39 15.38 35.64
CA ARG A 504 46.04 15.02 36.90
C ARG A 504 46.91 16.18 37.37
N ARG A 505 46.62 16.64 38.58
CA ARG A 505 47.42 17.58 39.37
C ARG A 505 48.55 16.79 40.03
N ASP A 506 49.69 16.67 39.36
CA ASP A 506 50.89 16.13 40.01
C ASP A 506 51.56 17.21 40.87
N GLY A 507 51.64 16.91 42.16
CA GLY A 507 52.30 17.71 43.16
C GLY A 507 53.81 17.65 43.03
N HIS A 508 54.45 18.81 43.14
CA HIS A 508 55.87 18.91 43.41
C HIS A 508 56.22 18.25 44.75
N ARG A 509 56.98 17.15 44.67
CA ARG A 509 57.96 16.75 45.68
C ARG A 509 59.23 16.31 44.97
N ARG A 510 60.21 17.20 44.91
CA ARG A 510 61.61 17.00 45.30
C ARG A 510 62.37 18.31 45.15
#